data_AF-A0A699QMC7-F1
#
_entry.id   AF-A0A699QMC7-F1
#
_cell.length_a   1.000
_cell.length_b   1.000
_cell.length_c   1.000
_cell.angle_alpha   90.00
_cell.angle_beta   90.00
_cell.angle_gamma   90.00
#
_symmetry.space_group_name_H-M   'P 1'
#
loop_
_entity.id
_entity.type
_entity.pdbx_description
1 polymer ?
#
loop_
_entity_poly.entity_id
_entity_poly.type
_entity_poly.pdbx_seq_one_letter_code
_entity_poly.pdbx_strand_id
1 'polypeptide(L)'
;MTPSTIATITTSSDAPIPPTIIPSTILENLPTFNSVFYFDEKLRSLETTFSEYRQTNPFVDVVSVILGIVHHYMTQQMTEAIREAVKSQVKQQVSRILPRIEEFVNATLEAEVLTRSSHSSRTSYAIAADLSEMELKKILIEKIEGNKSIQRSDEQRNLYKALVEAYDADKAILDTYGESTILKRIREDDDQEGPSAGSDRGSKR
;
A
#
# COMPACT_ATOMS: atom_id res chain seq x y z
N MET A 1 48.98 -42.19 4.00
CA MET A 1 50.24 -41.78 4.64
C MET A 1 50.95 -43.05 5.10
N THR A 2 52.11 -43.34 4.54
CA THR A 2 52.95 -44.50 4.85
C THR A 2 53.84 -44.17 6.04
N PRO A 3 53.96 -45.03 7.08
CA PRO A 3 54.91 -44.80 8.17
C PRO A 3 56.32 -45.21 7.72
N SER A 4 57.31 -44.36 8.00
CA SER A 4 58.72 -44.58 7.64
C SER A 4 59.43 -45.37 8.74
N THR A 5 59.95 -46.55 8.41
CA THR A 5 60.71 -47.44 9.31
C THR A 5 62.15 -46.92 9.44
N ILE A 6 62.56 -46.52 10.65
CA ILE A 6 63.95 -46.20 10.97
C ILE A 6 64.69 -47.53 11.17
N ALA A 7 65.66 -47.82 10.32
CA ALA A 7 66.53 -48.98 10.46
C ALA A 7 67.66 -48.69 11.46
N THR A 8 67.70 -49.44 12.55
CA THR A 8 68.82 -49.46 13.50
C THR A 8 70.02 -50.16 12.86
N ILE A 9 71.14 -49.44 12.74
CA ILE A 9 72.40 -49.99 12.22
C ILE A 9 73.23 -50.49 13.41
N THR A 10 73.49 -51.79 13.46
CA THR A 10 74.34 -52.44 14.48
C THR A 10 75.80 -52.28 14.08
N THR A 11 76.56 -51.49 14.82
CA THR A 11 77.99 -51.27 14.58
C THR A 11 78.83 -52.43 15.12
N SER A 12 79.67 -52.99 14.25
CA SER A 12 80.61 -54.08 14.50
C SER A 12 81.61 -53.75 15.61
N SER A 13 81.99 -54.76 16.41
CA SER A 13 82.98 -54.64 17.48
C SER A 13 84.39 -54.50 16.92
N ASP A 14 84.93 -53.29 16.92
CA ASP A 14 86.36 -53.04 16.78
C ASP A 14 86.84 -52.13 17.93
N ALA A 15 88.10 -52.27 18.33
CA ALA A 15 88.62 -51.75 19.61
C ALA A 15 88.55 -50.20 19.71
N PRO A 16 88.28 -49.60 20.89
CA PRO A 16 88.16 -48.16 21.03
C PRO A 16 89.53 -47.47 20.86
N ILE A 17 89.64 -46.56 19.89
CA ILE A 17 90.77 -45.63 19.75
C ILE A 17 90.62 -44.54 20.82
N PRO A 18 91.69 -44.15 21.57
CA PRO A 18 91.59 -43.09 22.56
C PRO A 18 91.19 -41.75 21.91
N PRO A 19 90.32 -40.95 22.55
CA PRO A 19 89.87 -39.68 21.99
C PRO A 19 91.03 -38.68 21.87
N THR A 20 91.31 -38.24 20.66
CA THR A 20 92.23 -37.11 20.40
C THR A 20 91.59 -35.82 20.92
N ILE A 21 92.10 -35.29 22.03
CA ILE A 21 91.65 -34.01 22.59
C ILE A 21 92.19 -32.88 21.72
N ILE A 22 91.31 -32.26 20.92
CA ILE A 22 91.64 -31.05 20.18
C ILE A 22 91.66 -29.88 21.19
N PRO A 23 92.73 -29.06 21.23
CA PRO A 23 92.80 -27.89 22.11
C PRO A 23 91.66 -26.90 21.83
N SER A 24 90.90 -26.51 22.86
CA SER A 24 89.78 -25.57 22.76
C SER A 24 90.16 -24.20 22.17
N THR A 25 91.44 -23.84 22.22
CA THR A 25 91.98 -22.61 21.63
C THR A 25 91.84 -22.53 20.10
N ILE A 26 91.66 -23.67 19.42
CA ILE A 26 91.42 -23.71 17.96
C ILE A 26 89.93 -23.46 17.65
N LEU A 27 89.01 -23.88 18.54
CA LEU A 27 87.57 -23.65 18.37
C LEU A 27 87.16 -22.20 18.71
N GLU A 28 87.87 -21.53 19.61
CA GLU A 28 87.59 -20.13 19.97
C GLU A 28 87.90 -19.12 18.85
N ASN A 29 88.76 -19.49 17.89
CA ASN A 29 89.16 -18.61 16.78
C ASN A 29 88.43 -18.91 15.46
N LEU A 30 87.45 -19.83 15.46
CA LEU A 30 86.70 -20.19 14.26
C LEU A 30 85.54 -19.20 14.05
N PRO A 31 85.43 -18.51 12.89
CA PRO A 31 84.27 -17.67 12.63
C PRO A 31 83.00 -18.51 12.71
N THR A 32 82.02 -18.03 13.48
CA THR A 32 80.75 -18.73 13.69
C THR A 32 80.11 -19.03 12.34
N PHE A 33 79.51 -20.22 12.20
CA PHE A 33 78.82 -20.65 10.98
C PHE A 33 77.89 -19.57 10.38
N ASN A 34 77.14 -18.85 11.24
CA ASN A 34 76.27 -17.73 10.82
C ASN A 34 77.03 -16.59 10.11
N SER A 35 78.28 -16.32 10.51
CA SER A 35 79.12 -15.26 9.94
C SER A 35 79.76 -15.67 8.62
N VAL A 36 80.22 -16.92 8.48
CA VAL A 36 80.85 -17.42 7.23
C VAL A 36 79.85 -17.42 6.07
N PHE A 37 78.58 -17.66 6.37
CA PHE A 37 77.51 -17.74 5.37
C PHE A 37 76.63 -16.49 5.28
N TYR A 38 76.95 -15.42 6.04
CA TYR A 38 76.16 -14.18 6.12
C TYR A 38 74.66 -14.44 6.30
N PHE A 39 74.32 -15.41 7.14
CA PHE A 39 72.96 -15.95 7.22
C PHE A 39 71.95 -14.87 7.63
N ASP A 40 72.32 -14.02 8.59
CA ASP A 40 71.46 -12.93 9.08
C ASP A 40 71.17 -11.88 8.00
N GLU A 41 72.14 -11.58 7.14
CA GLU A 41 71.98 -10.63 6.04
C GLU A 41 71.09 -11.22 4.92
N LYS A 42 71.28 -12.50 4.60
CA LYS A 42 70.41 -13.22 3.66
C LYS A 42 68.97 -13.32 4.15
N LEU A 43 68.76 -13.59 5.44
CA LEU A 43 67.43 -13.66 6.04
C LEU A 43 66.74 -12.29 5.99
N ARG A 44 67.45 -11.21 6.33
CA ARG A 44 66.94 -9.83 6.25
C ARG A 44 66.59 -9.42 4.82
N SER A 45 67.41 -9.79 3.84
CA SER A 45 67.15 -9.52 2.42
C SER A 45 65.92 -10.28 1.90
N LEU A 46 65.76 -11.55 2.31
CA LEU A 46 64.61 -12.36 1.96
C LEU A 46 63.31 -11.80 2.58
N GLU A 47 63.35 -11.40 3.85
CA GLU A 47 62.22 -10.77 4.53
C GLU A 47 61.80 -9.46 3.85
N THR A 48 62.78 -8.65 3.43
CA THR A 48 62.54 -7.40 2.68
C THR A 48 61.87 -7.68 1.34
N THR A 49 62.39 -8.64 0.57
CA THR A 49 61.83 -9.05 -0.74
C THR A 49 60.39 -9.56 -0.59
N PHE A 50 60.12 -10.35 0.45
CA PHE A 50 58.77 -10.89 0.69
C PHE A 50 57.79 -9.78 1.12
N SER A 51 58.25 -8.82 1.91
CA SER A 51 57.46 -7.65 2.31
C SER A 51 57.08 -6.78 1.10
N GLU A 52 58.05 -6.49 0.23
CA GLU A 52 57.83 -5.74 -1.02
C GLU A 52 56.89 -6.47 -1.99
N TYR A 53 57.07 -7.78 -2.16
CA TYR A 53 56.15 -8.61 -2.94
C TYR A 53 54.72 -8.56 -2.39
N ARG A 54 54.52 -8.56 -1.07
CA ARG A 54 53.18 -8.45 -0.47
C ARG A 54 52.57 -7.06 -0.64
N GLN A 55 53.36 -6.01 -0.58
CA GLN A 55 52.87 -4.63 -0.74
C GLN A 55 52.56 -4.27 -2.19
N THR A 56 53.30 -4.84 -3.14
CA THR A 56 53.11 -4.59 -4.59
C THR A 56 52.20 -5.61 -5.26
N ASN A 57 51.62 -6.54 -4.49
CA ASN A 57 50.83 -7.62 -5.06
C ASN A 57 49.53 -7.10 -5.71
N PRO A 58 49.42 -7.12 -7.05
CA PRO A 58 48.25 -6.60 -7.76
C PRO A 58 47.00 -7.47 -7.54
N PHE A 59 47.16 -8.69 -7.01
CA PHE A 59 46.03 -9.58 -6.74
C PHE A 59 45.09 -9.03 -5.67
N VAL A 60 45.56 -8.21 -4.71
CA VAL A 60 44.69 -7.61 -3.68
C VAL A 60 43.65 -6.68 -4.30
N ASP A 61 44.08 -5.84 -5.24
CA ASP A 61 43.20 -4.90 -5.95
C ASP A 61 42.25 -5.66 -6.88
N VAL A 62 42.76 -6.63 -7.64
CA VAL A 62 41.95 -7.45 -8.56
C VAL A 62 40.87 -8.24 -7.81
N VAL A 63 41.22 -8.86 -6.67
CA VAL A 63 40.25 -9.59 -5.83
C VAL A 63 39.19 -8.65 -5.27
N SER A 64 39.58 -7.44 -4.83
CA SER A 64 38.62 -6.43 -4.34
C SER A 64 37.66 -5.97 -5.44
N VAL A 65 38.17 -5.76 -6.66
CA VAL A 65 37.34 -5.40 -7.83
C VAL A 65 36.35 -6.52 -8.16
N ILE A 66 36.79 -7.78 -8.18
CA ILE A 66 35.91 -8.93 -8.44
C ILE A 66 34.81 -9.01 -7.38
N LEU A 67 35.15 -8.86 -6.11
CA LEU A 67 34.16 -8.88 -5.02
C LEU A 67 33.13 -7.74 -5.16
N GLY A 68 33.58 -6.55 -5.56
CA GLY A 68 32.70 -5.40 -5.84
C GLY A 68 31.74 -5.67 -7.00
N ILE A 69 32.22 -6.28 -8.09
CA ILE A 69 31.39 -6.64 -9.25
C ILE A 69 30.33 -7.68 -8.84
N VAL A 70 30.71 -8.71 -8.09
CA VAL A 70 29.77 -9.74 -7.62
C VAL A 70 28.71 -9.12 -6.72
N HIS A 71 29.11 -8.30 -5.75
CA HIS A 71 28.16 -7.62 -4.86
C HIS A 71 27.17 -6.76 -5.64
N HIS A 72 27.67 -5.94 -6.58
CA HIS A 72 26.84 -5.09 -7.42
C HIS A 72 25.83 -5.90 -8.25
N TYR A 73 26.29 -6.96 -8.91
CA TYR A 73 25.43 -7.84 -9.69
C TYR A 73 24.32 -8.47 -8.82
N MET A 74 24.68 -8.98 -7.65
CA MET A 74 23.71 -9.60 -6.74
C MET A 74 22.67 -8.60 -6.24
N THR A 75 23.08 -7.38 -5.88
CA THR A 75 22.14 -6.33 -5.47
C THR A 75 21.22 -5.95 -6.62
N GLN A 76 21.74 -5.72 -7.83
CA GLN A 76 20.94 -5.35 -9.00
C GLN A 76 19.91 -6.42 -9.33
N GLN A 77 20.33 -7.69 -9.44
CA GLN A 77 19.43 -8.79 -9.77
C GLN A 77 18.33 -8.96 -8.72
N MET A 78 18.67 -8.84 -7.44
CA MET A 78 17.69 -8.94 -6.36
C MET A 78 16.71 -7.77 -6.37
N THR A 79 17.19 -6.54 -6.55
CA THR A 79 16.32 -5.35 -6.64
C THR A 79 15.36 -5.45 -7.81
N GLU A 80 15.84 -5.90 -8.97
CA GLU A 80 15.02 -6.06 -10.17
C GLU A 80 13.97 -7.16 -10.01
N ALA A 81 14.35 -8.32 -9.47
CA ALA A 81 13.42 -9.41 -9.20
C ALA A 81 12.32 -8.99 -8.21
N ILE A 82 12.68 -8.26 -7.14
CA ILE A 82 11.71 -7.74 -6.17
C ILE A 82 10.79 -6.71 -6.83
N ARG A 83 11.34 -5.79 -7.62
CA ARG A 83 10.56 -4.75 -8.30
C ARG A 83 9.51 -5.35 -9.23
N GLU A 84 9.89 -6.32 -10.06
CA GLU A 84 8.95 -6.99 -10.97
C GLU A 84 7.93 -7.85 -10.22
N ALA A 85 8.33 -8.53 -9.14
CA ALA A 85 7.40 -9.27 -8.29
C ALA A 85 6.34 -8.35 -7.67
N VAL A 86 6.75 -7.23 -7.07
CA VAL A 86 5.85 -6.24 -6.47
C VAL A 86 4.92 -5.63 -7.54
N LYS A 87 5.47 -5.22 -8.68
CA LYS A 87 4.69 -4.65 -9.79
C LYS A 87 3.64 -5.63 -10.32
N SER A 88 4.01 -6.90 -10.50
CA SER A 88 3.09 -7.95 -10.94
C SER A 88 1.99 -8.20 -9.91
N GLN A 89 2.34 -8.29 -8.63
CA GLN A 89 1.39 -8.49 -7.54
C GLN A 89 0.40 -7.34 -7.43
N VAL A 90 0.88 -6.09 -7.46
CA VAL A 90 0.01 -4.90 -7.44
C VAL A 90 -0.92 -4.89 -8.63
N LYS A 91 -0.40 -5.15 -9.84
CA LYS A 91 -1.23 -5.21 -11.06
C LYS A 91 -2.34 -6.26 -10.93
N GLN A 92 -2.03 -7.44 -10.41
CA GLN A 92 -3.00 -8.52 -10.21
C GLN A 92 -4.04 -8.18 -9.13
N GLN A 93 -3.63 -7.51 -8.05
CA GLN A 93 -4.57 -7.07 -7.02
C GLN A 93 -5.50 -5.99 -7.55
N VAL A 94 -4.97 -4.98 -8.25
CA VAL A 94 -5.77 -3.92 -8.86
C VAL A 94 -6.77 -4.50 -9.87
N SER A 95 -6.36 -5.45 -10.72
CA SER A 95 -7.28 -6.08 -11.68
C SER A 95 -8.39 -6.91 -11.02
N ARG A 96 -8.20 -7.37 -9.78
CA ARG A 96 -9.22 -8.11 -9.00
C ARG A 96 -10.13 -7.18 -8.21
N ILE A 97 -9.60 -6.07 -7.70
CA ILE A 97 -10.32 -5.15 -6.82
C ILE A 97 -11.16 -4.15 -7.63
N LEU A 98 -10.61 -3.61 -8.71
CA LEU A 98 -11.26 -2.55 -9.49
C LEU A 98 -12.67 -2.94 -9.98
N PRO A 99 -12.87 -4.13 -10.60
CA PRO A 99 -14.21 -4.52 -11.05
C PRO A 99 -15.20 -4.73 -9.91
N ARG A 100 -14.72 -5.19 -8.74
CA ARG A 100 -15.58 -5.38 -7.54
C ARG A 100 -16.06 -4.04 -6.99
N ILE A 101 -15.21 -3.02 -7.01
CA ILE A 101 -15.59 -1.67 -6.59
C ILE A 101 -16.61 -1.09 -7.58
N GLU A 102 -16.37 -1.23 -8.88
CA GLU A 102 -17.28 -0.76 -9.92
C GLU A 102 -18.67 -1.41 -9.80
N GLU A 103 -18.71 -2.74 -9.66
CA GLU A 103 -19.95 -3.49 -9.47
C GLU A 103 -20.68 -3.07 -8.19
N PHE A 104 -19.96 -2.93 -7.07
CA PHE A 104 -20.53 -2.50 -5.80
C PHE A 104 -21.15 -1.10 -5.88
N VAL A 105 -20.44 -0.14 -6.48
CA VAL A 105 -20.94 1.22 -6.66
C VAL A 105 -22.16 1.23 -7.57
N ASN A 106 -22.13 0.49 -8.69
CA ASN A 106 -23.26 0.43 -9.60
C ASN A 106 -24.50 -0.19 -8.94
N ALA A 107 -24.35 -1.32 -8.23
CA ALA A 107 -25.47 -1.96 -7.52
C ALA A 107 -26.06 -1.07 -6.42
N THR A 108 -25.21 -0.35 -5.69
CA THR A 108 -25.65 0.57 -4.63
C THR A 108 -26.42 1.75 -5.23
N LEU A 109 -25.90 2.35 -6.30
CA LEU A 109 -26.53 3.46 -6.98
C LEU A 109 -27.88 3.06 -7.59
N GLU A 110 -27.96 1.91 -8.25
CA GLU A 110 -29.21 1.40 -8.81
C GLU A 110 -30.28 1.20 -7.73
N ALA A 111 -29.92 0.62 -6.59
CA ALA A 111 -30.85 0.42 -5.47
C ALA A 111 -31.34 1.75 -4.86
N GLU A 112 -30.45 2.73 -4.68
CA GLU A 112 -30.81 4.05 -4.18
C GLU A 112 -31.71 4.82 -5.17
N VAL A 113 -31.38 4.78 -6.46
CA VAL A 113 -32.19 5.40 -7.52
C VAL A 113 -33.57 4.78 -7.58
N LEU A 114 -33.68 3.45 -7.51
CA LEU A 114 -34.96 2.75 -7.55
C LEU A 114 -35.82 3.09 -6.32
N THR A 115 -35.23 3.12 -5.12
CA THR A 115 -35.97 3.47 -3.89
C THR A 115 -36.42 4.92 -3.90
N ARG A 116 -35.54 5.86 -4.27
CA ARG A 116 -35.88 7.28 -4.35
C ARG A 116 -36.94 7.56 -5.43
N SER A 117 -36.81 6.93 -6.59
CA SER A 117 -37.80 6.99 -7.67
C SER A 117 -39.15 6.42 -7.24
N SER A 118 -39.15 5.30 -6.51
CA SER A 118 -40.38 4.69 -5.98
C SER A 118 -41.07 5.61 -4.98
N HIS A 119 -40.31 6.26 -4.08
CA HIS A 119 -40.86 7.25 -3.16
C HIS A 119 -41.41 8.47 -3.90
N SER A 120 -40.66 9.02 -4.86
CA SER A 120 -41.11 10.14 -5.68
C SER A 120 -42.38 9.79 -6.47
N SER A 121 -42.46 8.59 -7.05
CA SER A 121 -43.61 8.12 -7.81
C SER A 121 -44.84 7.95 -6.91
N ARG A 122 -44.64 7.38 -5.72
CA ARG A 122 -45.72 7.23 -4.73
C ARG A 122 -46.26 8.58 -4.27
N THR A 123 -45.38 9.55 -4.01
CA THR A 123 -45.77 10.92 -3.68
C THR A 123 -46.46 11.60 -4.85
N SER A 124 -45.94 11.47 -6.08
CA SER A 124 -46.56 12.02 -7.28
C SER A 124 -47.96 11.45 -7.53
N TYR A 125 -48.15 10.15 -7.31
CA TYR A 125 -49.45 9.51 -7.49
C TYR A 125 -50.46 9.97 -6.44
N ALA A 126 -50.03 10.11 -5.17
CA ALA A 126 -50.87 10.66 -4.11
C ALA A 126 -51.29 12.11 -4.43
N ILE A 127 -50.34 12.96 -4.84
CA ILE A 127 -50.63 14.34 -5.24
C ILE A 127 -51.61 14.39 -6.42
N ALA A 128 -51.42 13.55 -7.44
CA ALA A 128 -52.32 13.48 -8.59
C ALA A 128 -53.74 13.05 -8.20
N ALA A 129 -53.86 12.11 -7.26
CA ALA A 129 -55.16 11.69 -6.72
C ALA A 129 -55.87 12.84 -5.99
N ASP A 130 -55.18 13.54 -5.08
CA ASP A 130 -55.72 14.67 -4.33
C ASP A 130 -56.17 15.82 -5.28
N LEU A 131 -55.36 16.12 -6.31
CA LEU A 131 -55.71 17.11 -7.34
C LEU A 131 -56.97 16.70 -8.12
N SER A 132 -57.08 15.42 -8.49
CA SER A 132 -58.25 14.92 -9.22
C SER A 132 -59.53 14.95 -8.37
N GLU A 133 -59.42 14.69 -7.06
CA GLU A 133 -60.55 14.82 -6.12
C GLU A 133 -61.03 16.28 -6.05
N MET A 134 -60.09 17.23 -5.99
CA MET A 134 -60.39 18.67 -5.98
C MET A 134 -61.06 19.14 -7.28
N GLU A 135 -60.61 18.66 -8.45
CA GLU A 135 -61.28 18.92 -9.74
C GLU A 135 -62.71 18.38 -9.77
N LEU A 136 -62.93 17.17 -9.24
CA LEU A 136 -64.27 16.58 -9.14
C LEU A 136 -65.17 17.37 -8.19
N LYS A 137 -64.67 17.80 -7.02
CA LYS A 137 -65.40 18.67 -6.09
C LYS A 137 -65.84 19.96 -6.78
N LYS A 138 -64.95 20.60 -7.54
CA LYS A 138 -65.26 21.83 -8.31
C LYS A 138 -66.38 21.60 -9.33
N ILE A 139 -66.30 20.54 -10.14
CA ILE A 139 -67.32 20.21 -11.14
C ILE A 139 -68.69 19.97 -10.48
N LEU A 140 -68.71 19.31 -9.31
CA LEU A 140 -69.94 19.05 -8.56
C LEU A 140 -70.57 20.34 -8.06
N ILE A 141 -69.77 21.26 -7.52
CA ILE A 141 -70.22 22.60 -7.09
C ILE A 141 -70.83 23.35 -8.29
N GLU A 142 -70.13 23.43 -9.42
CA GLU A 142 -70.61 24.10 -10.65
C GLU A 142 -71.92 23.50 -11.17
N LYS A 143 -72.07 22.17 -11.16
CA LYS A 143 -73.32 21.50 -11.54
C LYS A 143 -74.48 21.84 -10.60
N ILE A 144 -74.24 21.84 -9.28
CA ILE A 144 -75.25 22.16 -8.28
C ILE A 144 -75.63 23.64 -8.37
N GLU A 145 -74.68 24.54 -8.62
CA GLU A 145 -74.85 25.97 -8.88
C GLU A 145 -75.70 26.23 -10.14
N GLY A 146 -75.40 25.54 -11.25
CA GLY A 146 -76.12 25.65 -12.52
C GLY A 146 -77.54 25.07 -12.48
N ASN A 147 -77.78 24.05 -11.65
CA ASN A 147 -79.09 23.47 -11.39
C ASN A 147 -79.93 24.36 -10.44
N LYS A 148 -80.16 25.62 -10.81
CA LYS A 148 -81.07 26.54 -10.10
C LYS A 148 -82.53 26.10 -10.26
N SER A 149 -82.94 25.01 -9.60
CA SER A 149 -84.36 24.71 -9.40
C SER A 149 -84.79 25.19 -8.02
N ILE A 150 -85.96 25.83 -8.00
CA ILE A 150 -86.47 26.78 -7.00
C ILE A 150 -86.95 26.10 -5.69
N GLN A 151 -86.53 24.85 -5.43
CA GLN A 151 -86.79 24.10 -4.20
C GLN A 151 -85.55 23.25 -3.84
N ARG A 152 -84.48 23.88 -3.35
CA ARG A 152 -83.44 23.12 -2.65
C ARG A 152 -84.00 22.68 -1.30
N SER A 153 -83.98 21.37 -1.02
CA SER A 153 -84.17 20.89 0.35
C SER A 153 -83.06 21.44 1.25
N ASP A 154 -83.31 21.50 2.55
CA ASP A 154 -82.30 21.96 3.50
C ASP A 154 -81.03 21.08 3.44
N GLU A 155 -81.16 19.79 3.14
CA GLU A 155 -80.01 18.89 2.91
C GLU A 155 -79.16 19.33 1.70
N GLN A 156 -79.77 19.75 0.59
CA GLN A 156 -79.00 20.19 -0.59
C GLN A 156 -78.25 21.50 -0.34
N ARG A 157 -78.83 22.42 0.43
CA ARG A 157 -78.14 23.65 0.86
C ARG A 157 -76.97 23.34 1.79
N ASN A 158 -77.18 22.44 2.75
CA ASN A 158 -76.14 22.01 3.68
C ASN A 158 -74.99 21.29 2.93
N LEU A 159 -75.32 20.42 1.97
CA LEU A 159 -74.32 19.72 1.14
C LEU A 159 -73.51 20.70 0.27
N TYR A 160 -74.16 21.66 -0.40
CA TYR A 160 -73.45 22.68 -1.18
C TYR A 160 -72.50 23.50 -0.32
N LYS A 161 -72.97 23.95 0.86
CA LYS A 161 -72.14 24.71 1.80
C LYS A 161 -70.93 23.89 2.26
N ALA A 162 -71.12 22.63 2.61
CA ALA A 162 -70.04 21.74 3.03
C ALA A 162 -69.03 21.46 1.90
N LEU A 163 -69.49 21.30 0.66
CA LEU A 163 -68.60 21.10 -0.51
C LEU A 163 -67.75 22.32 -0.80
N VAL A 164 -68.33 23.52 -0.75
CA VAL A 164 -67.59 24.79 -0.95
C VAL A 164 -66.55 24.97 0.15
N GLU A 165 -66.92 24.76 1.42
CA GLU A 165 -66.01 24.88 2.55
C GLU A 165 -64.84 23.87 2.47
N ALA A 166 -65.11 22.62 2.10
CA ALA A 166 -64.08 21.61 1.89
C ALA A 166 -63.15 21.96 0.71
N TYR A 167 -63.70 22.44 -0.40
CA TYR A 167 -62.93 22.86 -1.57
C TYR A 167 -62.02 24.05 -1.26
N ASP A 168 -62.53 25.07 -0.56
CA ASP A 168 -61.76 26.25 -0.17
C ASP A 168 -60.63 25.89 0.82
N ALA A 169 -60.88 24.94 1.73
CA ALA A 169 -59.86 24.43 2.64
C ALA A 169 -58.75 23.67 1.89
N ASP A 170 -59.11 22.73 1.00
CA ASP A 170 -58.16 21.96 0.19
C ASP A 170 -57.32 22.89 -0.70
N LYS A 171 -57.95 23.90 -1.29
CA LYS A 171 -57.28 24.93 -2.09
C LYS A 171 -56.28 25.75 -1.27
N ALA A 172 -56.65 26.16 -0.05
CA ALA A 172 -55.73 26.87 0.84
C ALA A 172 -54.51 26.00 1.22
N ILE A 173 -54.71 24.70 1.47
CA ILE A 173 -53.62 23.76 1.73
C ILE A 173 -52.68 23.67 0.51
N LEU A 174 -53.23 23.54 -0.70
CA LEU A 174 -52.43 23.48 -1.92
C LEU A 174 -51.65 24.77 -2.20
N ASP A 175 -52.29 25.93 -2.00
CA ASP A 175 -51.66 27.25 -2.18
C ASP A 175 -50.44 27.41 -1.25
N THR A 176 -50.55 26.95 0.01
CA THR A 176 -49.40 26.95 0.96
C THR A 176 -48.30 25.96 0.59
N TYR A 177 -48.62 24.82 -0.05
CA TYR A 177 -47.63 23.88 -0.55
C TYR A 177 -46.84 24.45 -1.74
N GLY A 178 -47.50 25.19 -2.63
CA GLY A 178 -46.87 25.93 -3.73
C GLY A 178 -45.79 26.90 -3.24
N GLU A 179 -46.06 27.65 -2.18
CA GLU A 179 -45.06 28.53 -1.54
C GLU A 179 -43.95 27.75 -0.81
N SER A 180 -44.28 26.63 -0.16
CA SER A 180 -43.33 25.81 0.60
C SER A 180 -42.31 25.07 -0.29
N THR A 181 -42.71 24.63 -1.49
CA THR A 181 -41.80 24.00 -2.48
C THR A 181 -40.78 24.98 -3.07
N ILE A 182 -41.11 26.28 -3.17
CA ILE A 182 -40.16 27.34 -3.56
C ILE A 182 -39.13 27.55 -2.44
N LEU A 183 -39.57 27.60 -1.19
CA LEU A 183 -38.68 27.75 -0.02
C LEU A 183 -37.76 26.55 0.21
N LYS A 184 -38.18 25.34 -0.18
CA LYS A 184 -37.38 24.11 0.00
C LYS A 184 -36.29 23.96 -1.07
N ARG A 185 -36.54 24.35 -2.32
CA ARG A 185 -35.52 24.40 -3.39
C ARG A 185 -34.35 25.33 -3.05
N ILE A 186 -34.61 26.46 -2.37
CA ILE A 186 -33.56 27.41 -1.96
C ILE A 186 -32.63 26.79 -0.90
N ARG A 187 -33.10 25.85 -0.07
CA ARG A 187 -32.27 25.20 0.96
C ARG A 187 -31.48 24.01 0.43
N GLU A 188 -32.03 23.25 -0.51
CA GLU A 188 -31.32 22.11 -1.12
C GLU A 188 -30.15 22.56 -2.02
N ASP A 189 -30.20 23.77 -2.59
CA ASP A 189 -29.08 24.37 -3.34
C ASP A 189 -27.99 25.00 -2.45
N ASP A 190 -28.29 25.36 -1.19
CA ASP A 190 -27.33 25.95 -0.24
C ASP A 190 -26.49 24.90 0.54
N ASP A 191 -26.80 23.61 0.39
CA ASP A 191 -26.05 22.50 1.02
C ASP A 191 -24.89 21.98 0.13
N GLN A 192 -24.46 22.76 -0.87
CA GLN A 192 -23.29 22.46 -1.71
C GLN A 192 -22.15 23.46 -1.53
N GLU A 193 -21.57 23.55 -0.33
CA GLU A 193 -20.15 23.91 -0.19
C GLU A 193 -19.48 23.15 0.97
N GLY A 194 -18.93 21.98 0.65
CA GLY A 194 -17.81 21.41 1.41
C GLY A 194 -16.50 22.15 1.07
N PRO A 195 -15.47 22.06 1.93
CA PRO A 195 -14.73 20.81 1.92
C PRO A 195 -14.36 20.25 3.31
N SER A 196 -14.35 18.93 3.34
CA SER A 196 -13.46 18.12 4.18
C SER A 196 -12.02 18.65 4.11
N ALA A 197 -11.56 19.31 5.18
CA ALA A 197 -10.17 19.66 5.39
C ALA A 197 -9.61 18.80 6.52
N GLY A 198 -8.62 17.98 6.18
CA GLY A 198 -8.01 17.00 7.07
C GLY A 198 -7.42 17.61 8.35
N SER A 199 -7.52 16.86 9.43
CA SER A 199 -6.70 17.06 10.63
C SER A 199 -5.92 15.78 10.90
N ASP A 200 -4.97 15.49 10.01
CA ASP A 200 -3.80 14.67 10.36
C ASP A 200 -2.80 15.59 11.07
N ARG A 201 -2.80 15.56 12.41
CA ARG A 201 -1.71 16.09 13.22
C ARG A 201 -1.14 14.94 14.03
N GLY A 202 -0.06 14.39 13.49
CA GLY A 202 0.85 13.53 14.23
C GLY A 202 1.28 14.19 15.54
N SER A 203 1.14 13.45 16.64
CA SER A 203 1.81 13.76 17.89
C SER A 203 3.00 12.82 18.02
N LYS A 204 4.18 13.35 17.66
CA LYS A 204 5.45 12.85 18.21
C LYS A 204 5.58 13.38 19.62
N ARG A 205 5.63 12.49 20.60
CA ARG A 205 6.54 12.55 21.76
C ARG A 205 6.69 11.15 22.33
#